data_AF-A0A416P0N7-F1
#
_entry.id   AF-A0A416P0N7-F1
#
_cell.length_a   1.000
_cell.length_b   1.000
_cell.length_c   1.000
_cell.angle_alpha   90.00
_cell.angle_beta   90.00
_cell.angle_gamma   90.00
#
_symmetry.space_group_name_H-M   'P 1'
#
loop_
_entity.id
_entity.type
_entity.pdbx_description
1 polymer ?
#
loop_
_entity_poly.entity_id
_entity_poly.type
_entity_poly.pdbx_seq_one_letter_code
_entity_poly.pdbx_strand_id
1 'polypeptide(L)'
;MNKAAVVSQAEFTEILNSIIDERFPGTQRYIINGGDYWKDIVMELRQGAGKLRYSPYQLFKQSDDYENTIQEFILRWEKEINS
;
A
#
# COMPACT_ATOMS: atom_id res chain seq x y z
N MET A 1 7.55 8.97 26.74
CA MET A 1 7.84 8.47 25.38
C MET A 1 6.85 7.37 25.11
N ASN A 2 5.83 7.63 24.29
CA ASN A 2 4.92 6.57 23.86
C ASN A 2 5.75 5.67 22.94
N LYS A 3 6.00 4.43 23.36
CA LYS A 3 6.50 3.41 22.43
C LYS A 3 5.40 3.28 21.38
N ALA A 4 5.65 3.78 20.17
CA ALA A 4 4.78 3.49 19.04
C ALA A 4 4.53 1.99 19.03
N ALA A 5 3.26 1.59 19.00
CA ALA A 5 2.91 0.19 18.86
C ALA A 5 3.60 -0.32 17.58
N VAL A 6 4.38 -1.40 17.70
CA VAL A 6 5.02 -2.00 16.52
C VAL A 6 3.93 -2.69 15.73
N VAL A 7 3.42 -2.03 14.69
CA VAL A 7 2.42 -2.57 13.77
C VAL A 7 2.99 -3.80 13.08
N SER A 8 2.22 -4.88 13.05
CA SER A 8 2.63 -6.11 12.37
C SER A 8 2.53 -5.96 10.85
N GLN A 9 3.20 -6.83 10.10
CA GLN A 9 3.12 -6.86 8.62
C GLN A 9 1.68 -7.08 8.12
N ALA A 10 0.93 -7.94 8.82
CA ALA A 10 -0.46 -8.24 8.52
C ALA A 10 -1.35 -7.02 8.76
N GLU A 11 -1.18 -6.37 9.92
CA GLU A 11 -1.93 -5.19 10.31
C GLU A 11 -1.64 -3.99 9.38
N PHE A 12 -0.37 -3.76 9.02
CA PHE A 12 -0.01 -2.74 8.02
C PHE A 12 -0.73 -2.96 6.69
N THR A 13 -0.72 -4.21 6.22
CA THR A 13 -1.35 -4.59 4.95
C THR A 13 -2.87 -4.41 5.02
N GLU A 14 -3.48 -4.77 6.15
CA GLU A 14 -4.93 -4.60 6.38
C GLU A 14 -5.32 -3.12 6.41
N ILE A 15 -4.60 -2.28 7.16
CA ILE A 15 -4.85 -0.83 7.24
C ILE A 15 -4.71 -0.19 5.85
N LEU A 16 -3.61 -0.46 5.15
CA LEU A 16 -3.38 0.05 3.79
C LEU A 16 -4.53 -0.35 2.87
N ASN A 17 -4.95 -1.61 2.94
CA ASN A 17 -6.00 -2.14 2.08
C ASN A 17 -7.36 -1.53 2.39
N SER A 18 -7.74 -1.38 3.67
CA SER A 18 -8.99 -0.75 4.09
C SER A 18 -9.07 0.68 3.57
N ILE A 19 -7.99 1.46 3.71
CA ILE A 19 -7.96 2.86 3.25
C ILE A 19 -8.11 2.94 1.72
N ILE A 20 -7.45 2.05 0.97
CA ILE A 20 -7.61 2.01 -0.50
C ILE A 20 -9.06 1.70 -0.86
N ASP A 21 -9.66 0.70 -0.24
CA ASP A 21 -11.03 0.25 -0.55
C ASP A 21 -12.08 1.30 -0.18
N GLU A 22 -11.90 1.99 0.95
CA GLU A 22 -12.79 3.06 1.41
C GLU A 22 -12.66 4.32 0.57
N ARG A 23 -11.43 4.80 0.30
CA ARG A 23 -11.20 6.05 -0.42
C ARG A 23 -11.31 5.92 -1.94
N PHE A 24 -10.98 4.76 -2.49
CA PHE A 24 -10.92 4.52 -3.92
C PHE A 24 -11.63 3.20 -4.28
N PRO A 25 -12.95 3.11 -4.09
CA PRO A 25 -13.71 1.86 -4.27
C PRO A 25 -13.66 1.27 -5.68
N GLY A 26 -13.21 2.05 -6.68
CA GLY A 26 -12.98 1.58 -8.06
C GLY A 26 -11.59 0.95 -8.28
N THR A 27 -10.73 0.90 -7.26
CA THR A 27 -9.35 0.42 -7.39
C THR A 27 -9.32 -1.10 -7.43
N GLN A 28 -8.72 -1.63 -8.50
CA GLN A 28 -8.40 -3.04 -8.63
C GLN A 28 -6.95 -3.29 -8.22
N ARG A 29 -6.71 -4.36 -7.46
CA ARG A 29 -5.38 -4.80 -7.01
C ARG A 29 -4.97 -6.08 -7.73
N TYR A 30 -3.80 -6.06 -8.34
CA TYR A 30 -3.22 -7.20 -9.05
C TYR A 30 -1.88 -7.59 -8.43
N ILE A 31 -1.61 -8.89 -8.33
CA ILE A 31 -0.26 -9.39 -8.06
C ILE A 31 0.45 -9.51 -9.41
N ILE A 32 1.49 -8.70 -9.62
CA ILE A 32 2.28 -8.68 -10.86
C ILE A 32 3.49 -9.60 -10.76
N ASN A 33 4.04 -9.74 -9.56
CA ASN A 33 5.05 -10.74 -9.24
C ASN A 33 4.68 -11.39 -7.91
N GLY A 34 4.57 -12.71 -7.92
CA GLY A 34 4.32 -13.53 -6.75
C GLY A 34 5.53 -14.41 -6.49
N GLY A 35 5.82 -14.65 -5.20
CA GLY A 35 6.84 -15.58 -4.76
C GLY A 35 6.42 -16.24 -3.46
N ASP A 36 7.21 -17.20 -3.01
CA ASP A 36 6.92 -17.95 -1.78
C ASP A 36 7.05 -17.08 -0.51
N TYR A 37 7.68 -15.90 -0.62
CA TYR A 37 7.88 -14.97 0.48
C TYR A 37 7.23 -13.61 0.19
N TRP A 38 6.68 -12.99 1.25
CA TRP A 38 6.04 -11.67 1.17
C TRP A 38 6.94 -10.58 0.58
N LYS A 39 8.25 -10.64 0.84
CA LYS A 39 9.25 -9.71 0.28
C LYS A 39 9.34 -9.72 -1.24
N ASP A 40 8.88 -10.80 -1.87
CA ASP A 40 8.94 -10.99 -3.32
C ASP A 40 7.65 -10.52 -4.01
N ILE A 41 6.61 -10.17 -3.23
CA ILE A 41 5.32 -9.72 -3.76
C ILE A 41 5.45 -8.30 -4.32
N VAL A 42 5.04 -8.16 -5.58
CA VAL A 42 4.84 -6.87 -6.25
C VAL A 42 3.37 -6.77 -6.66
N MET A 43 2.72 -5.71 -6.21
CA MET A 43 1.34 -5.39 -6.50
C MET A 43 1.22 -4.23 -7.49
N GLU A 44 0.09 -4.16 -8.19
CA GLU A 44 -0.28 -3.03 -9.03
C GLU A 44 -1.73 -2.63 -8.77
N LEU A 45 -1.93 -1.36 -8.43
CA LEU A 45 -3.24 -0.72 -8.39
C LEU A 45 -3.62 -0.29 -9.80
N ARG A 46 -4.90 -0.45 -10.16
CA ARG A 46 -5.48 0.04 -11.41
C ARG A 46 -6.86 0.65 -11.19
N GLN A 47 -7.12 1.80 -11.80
CA GLN A 47 -8.44 2.41 -11.87
C GLN A 47 -8.47 3.36 -13.08
N GLY A 48 -9.38 3.13 -14.04
CA GLY A 48 -9.37 3.86 -15.30
C GLY A 48 -8.04 3.73 -16.03
N ALA A 49 -7.40 4.85 -16.38
CA ALA A 49 -6.06 4.88 -16.96
C ALA A 49 -4.93 4.81 -15.93
N GLY A 50 -5.21 5.12 -14.66
CA GLY A 50 -4.23 5.17 -13.57
C GLY A 50 -3.68 3.78 -13.22
N LYS A 51 -2.36 3.70 -13.05
CA LYS A 51 -1.65 2.47 -12.65
C LYS A 51 -0.52 2.78 -11.69
N LEU A 52 -0.44 2.03 -10.58
CA LEU A 52 0.62 2.22 -9.59
C LEU A 52 1.18 0.88 -9.10
N ARG A 53 2.46 0.61 -9.39
CA ARG A 53 3.18 -0.55 -8.87
C ARG A 53 3.83 -0.27 -7.52
N TYR A 54 3.78 -1.24 -6.62
CA TYR A 54 4.39 -1.15 -5.30
C TYR A 54 4.73 -2.53 -4.74
N SER A 55 5.69 -2.57 -3.82
CA SER A 55 5.95 -3.74 -2.98
C SER A 55 5.41 -3.46 -1.57
N PRO A 56 4.41 -4.24 -1.08
CA PRO A 56 3.91 -4.10 0.30
C PRO A 56 5.03 -4.25 1.34
N TYR A 57 5.99 -5.14 1.09
CA TYR A 57 7.15 -5.34 1.95
C TYR A 57 8.05 -4.10 2.01
N GLN A 58 8.35 -3.47 0.87
CA GLN A 58 9.20 -2.27 0.87
C GLN A 58 8.49 -1.10 1.56
N LEU A 59 7.19 -0.92 1.32
CA LEU A 59 6.37 0.09 2.02
C LEU A 59 6.41 -0.11 3.54
N PHE A 60 6.23 -1.35 4.00
CA PHE A 60 6.32 -1.64 5.43
C PHE A 60 7.74 -1.43 5.99
N LYS A 61 8.78 -1.92 5.30
CA LYS A 61 10.16 -1.87 5.78
C LYS A 61 10.70 -0.45 5.91
N GLN A 62 10.27 0.47 5.03
CA GLN A 62 10.69 1.88 5.07
C GLN A 62 9.89 2.72 6.08
N SER A 63 8.86 2.13 6.72
CA SER A 63 8.02 2.82 7.68
C SER A 63 8.73 2.94 9.04
N ASP A 64 9.45 4.04 9.26
CA ASP A 64 9.76 4.48 10.64
C ASP A 64 8.48 4.98 11.34
N ASP A 65 7.57 5.55 10.53
CA ASP A 65 6.19 5.87 10.85
C ASP A 65 5.29 5.28 9.75
N TYR A 66 4.45 4.31 10.12
CA TYR A 66 3.59 3.62 9.17
C TYR A 66 2.43 4.51 8.68
N GLU A 67 1.93 5.43 9.52
CA GLU A 67 0.81 6.31 9.17
C GLU A 67 1.24 7.27 8.07
N ASN A 68 2.40 7.92 8.24
CA ASN A 68 2.95 8.81 7.21
C ASN A 68 3.25 8.05 5.91
N THR A 69 3.82 6.83 6.01
CA THR A 69 4.12 6.02 4.83
C THR A 69 2.87 5.63 4.05
N ILE A 70 1.79 5.25 4.74
CA ILE A 70 0.50 4.99 4.11
C ILE A 70 -0.06 6.27 3.49
N GLN A 71 -0.03 7.39 4.20
CA GLN A 71 -0.54 8.66 3.69
C GLN A 71 0.17 9.10 2.40
N GLU A 72 1.51 9.04 2.36
CA GLU A 72 2.30 9.36 1.16
C GLU A 72 1.97 8.43 0.00
N PHE A 73 1.83 7.13 0.27
CA PHE A 73 1.44 6.17 -0.75
C PHE A 73 0.05 6.45 -1.32
N ILE A 74 -0.91 6.78 -0.45
CA ILE A 74 -2.28 7.12 -0.85
C ILE A 74 -2.32 8.41 -1.69
N LEU A 75 -1.57 9.45 -1.31
CA LEU A 75 -1.47 10.68 -2.10
C LEU A 75 -0.86 10.43 -3.48
N ARG A 76 0.13 9.54 -3.56
CA ARG A 76 0.68 9.11 -4.85
C ARG A 76 -0.37 8.39 -5.69
N TRP A 77 -1.16 7.48 -5.10
CA TRP A 77 -2.23 6.80 -5.83
C TRP A 77 -3.30 7.76 -6.34
N GLU A 78 -3.76 8.68 -5.49
CA GLU A 78 -4.73 9.72 -5.83
C GLU A 78 -4.25 10.58 -7.01
N LYS A 79 -2.96 10.87 -7.09
CA LYS A 79 -2.39 11.58 -8.23
C LYS A 79 -2.46 10.77 -9.53
N GLU A 80 -2.14 9.48 -9.48
CA GLU A 80 -2.12 8.60 -10.67
C GLU A 80 -3.52 8.40 -11.29
N ILE A 81 -4.59 8.40 -10.49
CA ILE A 81 -5.97 8.24 -10.99
C ILE A 81 -6.61 9.53 -11.50
N ASN A 82 -6.06 10.69 -11.10
CA ASN A 82 -6.54 12.01 -11.48
C ASN A 82 -5.68 12.70 -12.56
N SER A 83 -4.62 12.03 -13.04
CA SER A 83 -3.77 12.48 -14.15
C SER A 83 -4.30 11.95 -15.49
#